data_AF-A0A4Q3Z1J1-F1
#
_entry.id   AF-A0A4Q3Z1J1-F1
#
_cell.length_a   1.000
_cell.length_b   1.000
_cell.length_c   1.000
_cell.angle_alpha   90.00
_cell.angle_beta   90.00
_cell.angle_gamma   90.00
#
_symmetry.space_group_name_H-M   'P 1'
#
loop_
_entity.id
_entity.type
_entity.pdbx_description
1 polymer ?
#
loop_
_entity_poly.entity_id
_entity_poly.type
_entity_poly.pdbx_seq_one_letter_code
_entity_poly.pdbx_strand_id
1 'polypeptide(L)'
;MTKTRKPKGNESITVDPNDPEDRKGKLKEFGGSLSDNWNSMLTNQVAGSLWMSNADAADRDRLASSMVAGLRGIAPRDELEGMMAAQLLAAHNAAMECYRRAMIGEQTFEGRKENLNQANKLSRTWATLLDALNKHRGKGQQKVTVEHVHVHAGGQAVVGTVERPGGGDHSKIEEQPHAKQIAHAPEPPLWGEDPVREPVPVSRDGERPLPNARGKISGRPDRE
;
A
#
# COMPACT_ATOMS: atom_id res chain seq x y z
N MET A 1 -42.72 -21.94 -35.03
CA MET A 1 -41.95 -23.07 -34.45
C MET A 1 -40.72 -22.52 -33.74
N THR A 2 -40.85 -22.26 -32.45
CA THR A 2 -39.77 -21.78 -31.57
C THR A 2 -38.96 -22.99 -31.08
N LYS A 3 -37.68 -23.08 -31.44
CA LYS A 3 -36.77 -24.12 -30.93
C LYS A 3 -36.30 -23.75 -29.53
N THR A 4 -36.87 -24.41 -28.52
CA THR A 4 -36.40 -24.37 -27.13
C THR A 4 -35.02 -25.03 -27.06
N ARG A 5 -33.97 -24.26 -26.77
CA ARG A 5 -32.65 -24.83 -26.42
C ARG A 5 -32.76 -25.47 -25.04
N LYS A 6 -32.58 -26.79 -24.96
CA LYS A 6 -32.43 -27.51 -23.69
C LYS A 6 -31.17 -27.01 -22.96
N PRO A 7 -31.22 -26.82 -21.63
CA PRO A 7 -30.04 -26.49 -20.84
C PRO A 7 -29.07 -27.66 -20.89
N LYS A 8 -27.80 -27.39 -21.23
CA LYS A 8 -26.72 -28.39 -21.16
C LYS A 8 -26.56 -28.80 -19.69
N GLY A 9 -26.56 -30.11 -19.44
CA GLY A 9 -26.37 -30.69 -18.12
C GLY A 9 -25.06 -30.25 -17.50
N ASN A 10 -25.06 -30.17 -16.17
CA ASN A 10 -23.94 -29.73 -15.35
C ASN A 10 -22.80 -30.76 -15.47
N GLU A 11 -21.88 -30.56 -16.42
CA GLU A 11 -20.64 -31.33 -16.51
C GLU A 11 -19.79 -31.00 -15.28
N SER A 12 -19.55 -32.01 -14.44
CA SER A 12 -18.66 -31.86 -13.29
C SER A 12 -17.25 -31.55 -13.80
N ILE A 13 -16.73 -30.36 -13.48
CA ILE A 13 -15.35 -29.97 -13.78
C ILE A 13 -14.44 -30.87 -12.94
N THR A 14 -13.83 -31.86 -13.59
CA THR A 14 -12.79 -32.70 -12.98
C THR A 14 -11.48 -31.94 -13.06
N VAL A 15 -11.00 -31.44 -11.91
CA VAL A 15 -9.72 -30.76 -11.81
C VAL A 15 -8.67 -31.78 -11.40
N ASP A 16 -7.76 -32.13 -12.30
CA ASP A 16 -6.54 -32.85 -11.94
C ASP A 16 -5.50 -31.84 -11.43
N PRO A 17 -5.17 -31.84 -10.13
CA PRO A 17 -4.20 -30.89 -9.57
C PRO A 17 -2.76 -31.10 -10.05
N ASN A 18 -2.45 -32.24 -10.70
CA ASN A 18 -1.11 -32.61 -11.11
C ASN A 18 -0.99 -32.92 -12.61
N ASP A 19 -1.89 -32.39 -13.44
CA ASP A 19 -1.81 -32.54 -14.90
C ASP A 19 -0.40 -32.15 -15.41
N PRO A 20 0.40 -33.12 -15.94
CA PRO A 20 1.75 -32.84 -16.43
C PRO A 20 1.76 -31.87 -17.62
N GLU A 21 0.67 -31.79 -18.38
CA GLU A 21 0.55 -30.87 -19.50
C GLU A 21 0.38 -29.42 -19.03
N ASP A 22 -0.32 -29.22 -17.92
CA ASP A 22 -0.51 -27.90 -17.31
C ASP A 22 0.75 -27.39 -16.60
N ARG A 23 1.50 -28.29 -15.95
CA ARG A 23 2.66 -27.93 -15.11
C ARG A 23 3.97 -27.67 -15.87
N LYS A 24 3.90 -27.35 -17.17
CA LYS A 24 5.07 -27.09 -18.03
C LYS A 24 5.77 -25.76 -17.74
N GLY A 25 5.08 -24.80 -17.14
CA GLY A 25 5.64 -23.51 -16.71
C GLY A 25 6.13 -22.62 -17.86
N LYS A 26 5.66 -22.82 -19.10
CA LYS A 26 6.04 -22.01 -20.26
C LYS A 26 5.63 -20.55 -20.10
N LEU A 27 4.55 -20.32 -19.35
CA LEU A 27 3.96 -19.00 -19.11
C LEU A 27 4.27 -18.45 -17.71
N LYS A 28 5.22 -19.06 -16.99
CA LYS A 28 5.59 -18.66 -15.62
C LYS A 28 6.00 -17.20 -15.52
N GLU A 29 6.62 -16.64 -16.55
CA GLU A 29 7.04 -15.23 -16.57
C GLU A 29 5.87 -14.23 -16.49
N PHE A 30 4.63 -14.67 -16.74
CA PHE A 30 3.45 -13.80 -16.70
C PHE A 30 2.69 -13.86 -15.37
N GLY A 31 2.62 -15.04 -14.73
CA GLY A 31 1.79 -15.24 -13.53
C GLY A 31 2.50 -15.90 -12.35
N GLY A 32 3.78 -16.23 -12.48
CA GLY A 32 4.62 -16.79 -11.44
C GLY A 32 4.44 -18.29 -11.19
N SER A 33 3.36 -18.90 -11.72
CA SER A 33 3.02 -20.32 -11.52
C SER A 33 3.73 -21.27 -12.48
N LEU A 34 3.90 -22.52 -12.06
CA LEU A 34 4.20 -23.62 -12.98
C LEU A 34 3.00 -24.06 -13.82
N SER A 35 1.76 -23.71 -13.42
CA SER A 35 0.53 -24.00 -14.17
C SER A 35 0.33 -23.00 -15.31
N ASP A 36 0.39 -23.46 -16.54
CA ASP A 36 0.17 -22.64 -17.74
C ASP A 36 -1.30 -22.21 -17.87
N ASN A 37 -2.25 -23.03 -17.40
CA ASN A 37 -3.66 -22.66 -17.31
C ASN A 37 -3.89 -21.51 -16.32
N TRP A 38 -3.24 -21.55 -15.14
CA TRP A 38 -3.28 -20.46 -14.17
C TRP A 38 -2.73 -19.17 -14.77
N ASN A 39 -1.54 -19.24 -15.37
CA ASN A 39 -0.89 -18.07 -15.98
C ASN A 39 -1.75 -17.49 -17.12
N SER A 40 -2.36 -18.35 -17.95
CA SER A 40 -3.28 -17.94 -19.01
C SER A 40 -4.54 -17.27 -18.47
N MET A 41 -5.15 -17.86 -17.45
CA MET A 41 -6.33 -17.31 -16.77
C MET A 41 -6.03 -15.92 -16.20
N LEU A 42 -4.91 -15.77 -15.49
CA LEU A 42 -4.50 -14.49 -14.91
C LEU A 42 -4.25 -13.44 -15.99
N THR A 43 -3.55 -13.81 -17.07
CA THR A 43 -3.29 -12.91 -18.20
C THR A 43 -4.59 -12.44 -18.86
N ASN A 44 -5.54 -13.35 -19.04
CA ASN A 44 -6.87 -13.02 -19.57
C ASN A 44 -7.66 -12.10 -18.63
N GLN A 45 -7.56 -12.26 -17.30
CA GLN A 45 -8.19 -11.35 -16.35
C GLN A 45 -7.62 -9.94 -16.44
N VAL A 46 -6.29 -9.81 -16.57
CA VAL A 46 -5.65 -8.49 -16.73
C VAL A 46 -6.09 -7.85 -18.04
N ALA A 47 -6.04 -8.59 -19.16
CA ALA A 47 -6.50 -8.08 -20.44
C ALA A 47 -7.99 -7.65 -20.39
N GLY A 48 -8.84 -8.44 -19.74
CA GLY A 48 -10.27 -8.16 -19.57
C GLY A 48 -10.59 -6.99 -18.63
N SER A 49 -9.63 -6.52 -17.84
CA SER A 49 -9.82 -5.37 -16.93
C SER A 49 -9.74 -4.01 -17.63
N LEU A 50 -9.24 -3.98 -18.86
CA LEU A 50 -9.07 -2.75 -19.63
C LEU A 50 -10.41 -2.21 -20.14
N TRP A 51 -10.56 -0.89 -20.14
CA TRP A 51 -11.67 -0.25 -20.81
C TRP A 51 -11.45 -0.23 -22.33
N MET A 52 -12.31 -0.93 -23.08
CA MET A 52 -12.14 -1.14 -24.54
C MET A 52 -13.33 -0.69 -25.40
N SER A 53 -14.26 0.13 -24.86
CA SER A 53 -15.57 0.38 -25.48
C SER A 53 -15.50 0.93 -26.92
N ASN A 54 -14.43 1.65 -27.25
CA ASN A 54 -14.28 2.36 -28.53
C ASN A 54 -13.04 1.91 -29.34
N ALA A 55 -12.33 0.89 -28.87
CA ALA A 55 -11.14 0.37 -29.56
C ALA A 55 -11.57 -0.61 -30.66
N ASP A 56 -10.93 -0.53 -31.82
CA ASP A 56 -11.06 -1.55 -32.86
C ASP A 56 -10.35 -2.86 -32.46
N ALA A 57 -10.46 -3.91 -33.27
CA ALA A 57 -9.85 -5.19 -32.94
C ALA A 57 -8.32 -5.11 -32.82
N ALA A 58 -7.65 -4.32 -33.67
CA ALA A 58 -6.20 -4.19 -33.66
C ALA A 58 -5.70 -3.42 -32.43
N ASP A 59 -6.42 -2.38 -32.03
CA ASP A 59 -6.13 -1.61 -30.82
C ASP A 59 -6.38 -2.44 -29.56
N ARG A 60 -7.44 -3.26 -29.54
CA ARG A 60 -7.68 -4.20 -28.43
C ARG A 60 -6.54 -5.19 -28.26
N ASP A 61 -6.08 -5.79 -29.35
CA ASP A 61 -4.95 -6.74 -29.32
C ASP A 61 -3.66 -6.08 -28.87
N ARG A 62 -3.38 -4.84 -29.33
CA ARG A 62 -2.21 -4.05 -28.89
C ARG A 62 -2.27 -3.72 -27.40
N LEU A 63 -3.42 -3.29 -26.90
CA LEU A 63 -3.61 -2.96 -25.48
C LEU A 63 -3.49 -4.21 -24.60
N ALA A 64 -4.11 -5.33 -25.00
CA ALA A 64 -3.98 -6.60 -24.30
C ALA A 64 -2.51 -7.07 -24.27
N SER A 65 -1.82 -7.02 -25.41
CA SER A 65 -0.41 -7.37 -25.52
C SER A 65 0.48 -6.49 -24.63
N SER A 66 0.16 -5.20 -24.51
CA SER A 66 0.87 -4.27 -23.62
C SER A 66 0.69 -4.64 -22.14
N MET A 67 -0.45 -5.19 -21.76
CA MET A 67 -0.69 -5.71 -20.41
C MET A 67 0.03 -7.00 -20.11
N VAL A 68 0.08 -7.91 -21.08
CA VAL A 68 0.91 -9.12 -20.96
C VAL A 68 2.39 -8.74 -20.81
N ALA A 69 2.86 -7.74 -21.57
CA ALA A 69 4.21 -7.19 -21.41
C ALA A 69 4.42 -6.54 -20.04
N GLY A 70 3.39 -5.86 -19.50
CA GLY A 70 3.40 -5.32 -18.14
C GLY A 70 3.57 -6.38 -17.07
N LEU A 71 2.80 -7.48 -17.15
CA LEU A 71 2.95 -8.64 -16.24
C LEU A 71 4.36 -9.19 -16.30
N ARG A 72 4.86 -9.43 -17.51
CA ARG A 72 6.24 -9.90 -17.73
C ARG A 72 7.28 -8.96 -17.13
N GLY A 73 7.09 -7.64 -17.26
CA GLY A 73 7.98 -6.63 -16.71
C GLY A 73 8.00 -6.58 -15.18
N ILE A 74 6.87 -6.88 -14.52
CA ILE A 74 6.81 -7.03 -13.06
C ILE A 74 7.56 -8.28 -12.59
N ALA A 75 7.66 -9.28 -13.47
CA ALA A 75 8.32 -10.58 -13.27
C ALA A 75 7.87 -11.30 -11.98
N PRO A 76 6.60 -11.73 -11.89
CA PRO A 76 6.09 -12.47 -10.74
C PRO A 76 6.90 -13.75 -10.49
N ARG A 77 7.28 -13.97 -9.23
CA ARG A 77 8.10 -15.13 -8.82
C ARG A 77 7.25 -16.35 -8.47
N ASP A 78 6.01 -16.12 -8.05
CA ASP A 78 5.01 -17.09 -7.61
C ASP A 78 3.59 -16.58 -7.87
N GLU A 79 2.60 -17.42 -7.59
CA GLU A 79 1.18 -17.16 -7.80
C GLU A 79 0.67 -15.91 -7.07
N LEU A 80 1.17 -15.64 -5.85
CA LEU A 80 0.75 -14.47 -5.06
C LEU A 80 1.28 -13.18 -5.67
N GLU A 81 2.55 -13.17 -6.09
CA GLU A 81 3.09 -12.07 -6.89
C GLU A 81 2.31 -11.88 -8.19
N GLY A 82 1.86 -12.96 -8.82
CA GLY A 82 1.03 -12.91 -10.02
C GLY A 82 -0.29 -12.18 -9.75
N MET A 83 -1.00 -12.57 -8.69
CA MET A 83 -2.26 -11.91 -8.29
C MET A 83 -2.05 -10.42 -7.97
N MET A 84 -0.99 -10.08 -7.24
CA MET A 84 -0.67 -8.68 -6.92
C MET A 84 -0.31 -7.88 -8.17
N ALA A 85 0.47 -8.46 -9.10
CA ALA A 85 0.83 -7.84 -10.37
C ALA A 85 -0.41 -7.57 -11.24
N ALA A 86 -1.32 -8.52 -11.32
CA ALA A 86 -2.58 -8.38 -12.05
C ALA A 86 -3.43 -7.24 -11.48
N GLN A 87 -3.59 -7.18 -10.15
CA GLN A 87 -4.33 -6.11 -9.48
C GLN A 87 -3.65 -4.75 -9.61
N LEU A 88 -2.32 -4.68 -9.57
CA LEU A 88 -1.55 -3.46 -9.81
C LEU A 88 -1.84 -2.88 -11.20
N LEU A 89 -1.77 -3.71 -12.24
CA LEU A 89 -2.08 -3.27 -13.60
C LEU A 89 -3.54 -2.85 -13.75
N ALA A 90 -4.48 -3.65 -13.22
CA ALA A 90 -5.91 -3.32 -13.28
C ALA A 90 -6.23 -2.01 -12.56
N ALA A 91 -5.74 -1.81 -11.33
CA ALA A 91 -5.96 -0.60 -10.55
C ALA A 91 -5.35 0.64 -11.22
N HIS A 92 -4.14 0.50 -11.78
CA HIS A 92 -3.49 1.57 -12.53
C HIS A 92 -4.34 2.01 -13.73
N ASN A 93 -4.73 1.07 -14.59
CA ASN A 93 -5.50 1.41 -15.79
C ASN A 93 -6.89 1.97 -15.46
N ALA A 94 -7.57 1.42 -14.46
CA ALA A 94 -8.84 1.95 -14.00
C ALA A 94 -8.69 3.39 -13.47
N ALA A 95 -7.63 3.69 -12.72
CA ALA A 95 -7.33 5.05 -12.26
C ALA A 95 -7.07 6.00 -13.44
N MET A 96 -6.26 5.57 -14.42
CA MET A 96 -5.97 6.36 -15.62
C MET A 96 -7.24 6.64 -16.44
N GLU A 97 -8.15 5.67 -16.56
CA GLU A 97 -9.43 5.87 -17.23
C GLU A 97 -10.34 6.83 -16.45
N CYS A 98 -10.37 6.76 -15.13
CA CYS A 98 -11.06 7.74 -14.29
C CYS A 98 -10.49 9.16 -14.49
N TYR A 99 -9.16 9.32 -14.50
CA TYR A 99 -8.54 10.63 -14.79
C TYR A 99 -8.93 11.13 -16.17
N ARG A 100 -8.88 10.28 -17.20
CA ARG A 100 -9.28 10.63 -18.57
C ARG A 100 -10.74 11.12 -18.62
N ARG A 101 -11.66 10.42 -17.97
CA ARG A 101 -13.09 10.79 -17.90
C ARG A 101 -13.33 12.10 -17.16
N ALA A 102 -12.56 12.36 -16.10
CA ALA A 102 -12.65 13.61 -15.35
C ALA A 102 -12.26 14.85 -16.19
N MET A 103 -11.41 14.66 -17.20
CA MET A 103 -10.92 15.74 -18.09
C MET A 103 -11.80 15.98 -19.32
N ILE A 104 -12.93 15.31 -19.48
CA ILE A 104 -13.90 15.59 -20.56
C ILE A 104 -14.49 17.00 -20.36
N GLY A 105 -14.39 17.86 -21.38
CA GLY A 105 -14.76 19.28 -21.32
C GLY A 105 -16.22 19.54 -20.92
N GLU A 106 -17.14 18.72 -21.40
CA GLU A 106 -18.60 18.85 -21.19
C GLU A 106 -19.15 17.93 -20.09
N GLN A 107 -18.31 17.47 -19.17
CA GLN A 107 -18.75 16.59 -18.08
C GLN A 107 -19.44 17.38 -16.97
N THR A 108 -20.47 16.79 -16.38
CA THR A 108 -21.13 17.30 -15.19
C THR A 108 -20.15 17.47 -14.01
N PHE A 109 -20.44 18.40 -13.11
CA PHE A 109 -19.64 18.57 -11.89
C PHE A 109 -19.55 17.26 -11.08
N GLU A 110 -20.69 16.58 -10.87
CA GLU A 110 -20.73 15.30 -10.17
C GLU A 110 -19.94 14.21 -10.90
N GLY A 111 -20.04 14.15 -12.23
CA GLY A 111 -19.25 13.22 -13.04
C GLY A 111 -17.74 13.46 -12.91
N ARG A 112 -17.28 14.72 -12.92
CA ARG A 112 -15.87 15.06 -12.70
C ARG A 112 -15.42 14.67 -11.28
N LYS A 113 -16.20 15.07 -10.27
CA LYS A 113 -15.92 14.80 -8.85
C LYS A 113 -15.83 13.30 -8.58
N GLU A 114 -16.78 12.51 -9.07
CA GLU A 114 -16.80 11.07 -8.82
C GLU A 114 -15.62 10.35 -9.50
N ASN A 115 -15.29 10.70 -10.74
CA ASN A 115 -14.12 10.12 -11.41
C ASN A 115 -12.82 10.44 -10.67
N LEU A 116 -12.63 11.68 -10.21
CA LEU A 116 -11.45 12.05 -9.41
C LEU A 116 -11.41 11.32 -8.06
N ASN A 117 -12.56 11.14 -7.41
CA ASN A 117 -12.66 10.38 -6.16
C ASN A 117 -12.29 8.91 -6.34
N GLN A 118 -12.79 8.27 -7.41
CA GLN A 118 -12.46 6.88 -7.72
C GLN A 118 -11.00 6.72 -8.12
N ALA A 119 -10.46 7.63 -8.93
CA ALA A 119 -9.03 7.65 -9.26
C ALA A 119 -8.17 7.74 -7.99
N ASN A 120 -8.50 8.61 -7.05
CA ASN A 120 -7.78 8.73 -5.77
C ASN A 120 -7.85 7.45 -4.92
N LYS A 121 -9.00 6.75 -4.90
CA LYS A 121 -9.13 5.45 -4.21
C LYS A 121 -8.24 4.39 -4.86
N LEU A 122 -8.31 4.25 -6.17
CA LEU A 122 -7.53 3.27 -6.94
C LEU A 122 -6.02 3.54 -6.85
N SER A 123 -5.60 4.80 -6.92
CA SER A 123 -4.19 5.19 -6.75
C SER A 123 -3.65 4.85 -5.36
N ARG A 124 -4.46 5.00 -4.30
CA ARG A 124 -4.07 4.56 -2.95
C ARG A 124 -3.97 3.04 -2.85
N THR A 125 -4.94 2.31 -3.40
CA THR A 125 -4.88 0.83 -3.48
C THR A 125 -3.64 0.37 -4.24
N TRP A 126 -3.32 1.02 -5.36
CA TRP A 126 -2.13 0.72 -6.15
C TRP A 126 -0.84 0.89 -5.33
N ALA A 127 -0.71 1.98 -4.57
CA ALA A 127 0.44 2.20 -3.69
C ALA A 127 0.55 1.13 -2.60
N THR A 128 -0.57 0.74 -1.98
CA THR A 128 -0.60 -0.33 -0.97
C THR A 128 -0.19 -1.69 -1.56
N LEU A 129 -0.66 -2.03 -2.76
CA LEU A 129 -0.29 -3.26 -3.45
C LEU A 129 1.20 -3.28 -3.82
N LEU A 130 1.75 -2.13 -4.25
CA LEU A 130 3.16 -2.01 -4.59
C LEU A 130 4.04 -2.19 -3.35
N ASP A 131 3.65 -1.60 -2.23
CA ASP A 131 4.34 -1.77 -0.95
C ASP A 131 4.25 -3.22 -0.46
N ALA A 132 3.07 -3.86 -0.55
CA ALA A 132 2.88 -5.27 -0.24
C ALA A 132 3.79 -6.17 -1.09
N LEU A 133 3.88 -5.93 -2.41
CA LEU A 133 4.76 -6.67 -3.32
C LEU A 133 6.24 -6.46 -2.96
N ASN A 134 6.65 -5.23 -2.62
CA ASN A 134 8.02 -4.94 -2.21
C ASN A 134 8.38 -5.66 -0.90
N LYS A 135 7.49 -5.64 0.09
CA LYS A 135 7.65 -6.36 1.36
C LYS A 135 7.70 -7.88 1.15
N HIS A 136 6.83 -8.41 0.28
CA HIS A 136 6.84 -9.82 -0.12
C HIS A 136 8.19 -10.22 -0.71
N ARG A 137 8.80 -9.33 -1.49
CA ARG A 137 10.15 -9.51 -2.08
C ARG A 137 11.30 -9.28 -1.09
N GLY A 138 11.01 -9.04 0.19
CA GLY A 138 12.02 -8.81 1.23
C GLY A 138 12.64 -7.41 1.19
N LYS A 139 12.12 -6.47 0.39
CA LYS A 139 12.58 -5.08 0.41
C LYS A 139 11.99 -4.36 1.64
N GLY A 140 12.80 -3.51 2.27
CA GLY A 140 12.36 -2.71 3.43
C GLY A 140 12.32 -3.46 4.77
N GLN A 141 12.86 -4.68 4.85
CA GLN A 141 13.03 -5.40 6.11
C GLN A 141 14.25 -4.83 6.86
N GLN A 142 14.03 -4.30 8.07
CA GLN A 142 15.13 -3.97 8.98
C GLN A 142 15.76 -5.28 9.46
N LYS A 143 16.97 -5.58 8.99
CA LYS A 143 17.71 -6.78 9.42
C LYS A 143 18.26 -6.56 10.83
N VAL A 144 17.57 -7.08 11.85
CA VAL A 144 18.09 -7.15 13.22
C VAL A 144 18.91 -8.44 13.34
N THR A 145 20.23 -8.30 13.52
CA THR A 145 21.11 -9.44 13.80
C THR A 145 21.32 -9.49 15.31
N VAL A 146 20.90 -10.58 15.95
CA VAL A 146 21.12 -10.79 17.39
C VAL A 146 22.45 -11.51 17.57
N GLU A 147 23.43 -10.80 18.12
CA GLU A 147 24.72 -11.36 18.51
C GLU A 147 24.84 -11.32 20.04
N HIS A 148 25.19 -12.46 20.64
CA HIS A 148 25.47 -12.52 22.07
C HIS A 148 26.90 -12.01 22.31
N VAL A 149 27.03 -10.75 22.74
CA VAL A 149 28.31 -10.16 23.12
C VAL A 149 28.56 -10.42 24.60
N HIS A 150 29.64 -11.12 24.93
CA HIS A 150 30.06 -11.34 26.31
C HIS A 150 31.05 -10.23 26.71
N VAL A 151 30.66 -9.41 27.70
CA VAL A 151 31.52 -8.36 28.24
C VAL A 151 32.23 -8.92 29.46
N HIS A 152 33.54 -9.13 29.35
CA HIS A 152 34.37 -9.60 30.46
C HIS A 152 34.59 -8.49 31.51
N ALA A 153 34.99 -8.89 32.72
CA ALA A 153 35.32 -7.94 33.79
C ALA A 153 36.38 -6.92 33.32
N GLY A 154 36.03 -5.63 33.39
CA GLY A 154 36.86 -4.52 32.90
C GLY A 154 36.59 -4.06 31.46
N GLY A 155 35.72 -4.76 30.71
CA GLY A 155 35.26 -4.31 29.39
C GLY A 155 34.08 -3.34 29.47
N GLN A 156 34.06 -2.30 28.62
CA GLN A 156 32.89 -1.44 28.41
C GLN A 156 32.37 -1.62 26.99
N ALA A 157 31.07 -1.92 26.87
CA ALA A 157 30.36 -1.94 25.60
C ALA A 157 29.56 -0.64 25.44
N VAL A 158 29.69 0.02 24.30
CA VAL A 158 28.92 1.23 23.95
C VAL A 158 27.87 0.84 22.91
N VAL A 159 26.61 1.18 23.16
CA VAL A 159 25.48 0.94 22.25
C VAL A 159 25.00 2.28 21.71
N GLY A 160 25.06 2.47 20.39
CA GLY A 160 24.64 3.71 19.72
C GLY A 160 25.47 3.99 18.47
N THR A 161 25.08 5.04 17.74
CA THR A 161 25.85 5.54 16.58
C THR A 161 27.18 6.13 17.06
N VAL A 162 28.29 5.48 16.73
CA VAL A 162 29.64 5.98 17.07
C VAL A 162 30.20 6.73 15.87
N GLU A 163 30.08 8.06 15.88
CA GLU A 163 30.85 8.89 14.96
C GLU A 163 32.28 9.02 15.48
N ARG A 164 33.25 8.53 14.71
CA ARG A 164 34.66 8.83 14.99
C ARG A 164 34.91 10.26 14.52
N PRO A 165 35.38 11.19 15.38
CA PRO A 165 35.92 12.44 14.87
C PRO A 165 37.10 12.07 13.96
N GLY A 166 37.08 12.59 12.74
CA GLY A 166 38.15 12.35 11.77
C GLY A 166 39.51 12.57 12.41
N GLY A 167 40.39 11.59 12.26
CA GLY A 167 41.77 11.67 12.76
C GLY A 167 42.48 12.85 12.10
N GLY A 168 42.67 13.91 12.87
CA GLY A 168 43.44 15.09 12.51
C GLY A 168 43.81 15.78 13.81
N ASP A 169 45.11 15.76 14.13
CA ASP A 169 45.71 16.50 15.22
C ASP A 169 45.36 18.00 15.06
N HIS A 170 44.40 18.46 15.86
CA HIS A 170 44.11 19.87 15.99
C HIS A 170 44.43 20.29 17.42
N SER A 171 45.62 20.85 17.55
CA SER A 171 46.00 21.76 18.61
C SER A 171 44.84 22.75 18.83
N LYS A 172 44.40 22.85 20.09
CA LYS A 172 43.36 23.77 20.52
C LYS A 172 43.67 25.18 20.00
N ILE A 173 42.80 25.68 19.13
CA ILE A 173 42.65 27.12 18.92
C ILE A 173 41.43 27.50 19.75
N GLU A 174 41.68 28.12 20.89
CA GLU A 174 40.68 28.82 21.68
C GLU A 174 40.03 29.88 20.76
N GLU A 175 38.70 29.97 20.77
CA GLU A 175 37.86 30.88 19.95
C GLU A 175 37.27 30.38 18.61
N GLN A 176 36.66 29.19 18.58
CA GLN A 176 35.56 28.94 17.64
C GLN A 176 34.21 28.88 18.39
N PRO A 177 33.21 29.71 18.03
CA PRO A 177 31.87 29.56 18.57
C PRO A 177 31.30 28.27 17.97
N HIS A 178 31.28 27.20 18.76
CA HIS A 178 30.63 25.97 18.35
C HIS A 178 29.15 26.31 18.15
N ALA A 179 28.69 26.30 16.89
CA ALA A 179 27.27 26.23 16.61
C ALA A 179 26.76 24.96 17.28
N LYS A 180 26.05 25.11 18.41
CA LYS A 180 25.35 24.01 19.06
C LYS A 180 24.40 23.43 18.02
N GLN A 181 24.72 22.23 17.51
CA GLN A 181 23.72 21.43 16.84
C GLN A 181 22.57 21.22 17.83
N ILE A 182 21.36 21.38 17.34
CA ILE A 182 20.13 21.09 18.06
C ILE A 182 20.10 19.56 18.24
N ALA A 183 20.80 19.06 19.25
CA ALA A 183 20.54 17.75 19.81
C ALA A 183 19.09 17.77 20.31
N HIS A 184 18.40 16.63 20.18
CA HIS A 184 17.03 16.42 20.64
C HIS A 184 16.77 17.21 21.93
N ALA A 185 16.01 18.30 21.80
CA ALA A 185 15.55 19.03 22.96
C ALA A 185 14.69 18.06 23.76
N PRO A 186 14.91 17.92 25.08
CA PRO A 186 13.95 17.21 25.91
C PRO A 186 12.65 18.00 25.85
N GLU A 187 11.77 17.63 24.92
CA GLU A 187 10.39 18.08 25.00
C GLU A 187 9.82 17.55 26.32
N PRO A 188 8.98 18.35 27.01
CA PRO A 188 8.27 17.85 28.17
C PRO A 188 7.63 16.52 27.77
N PRO A 189 7.71 15.47 28.61
CA PRO A 189 7.12 14.18 28.27
C PRO A 189 5.69 14.42 27.82
N LEU A 190 5.37 13.93 26.61
CA LEU A 190 3.99 13.86 26.17
C LEU A 190 3.20 13.13 27.26
N TRP A 191 1.99 13.62 27.55
CA TRP A 191 1.09 12.99 28.51
C TRP A 191 1.04 11.48 28.26
N GLY A 192 1.64 10.71 29.17
CA GLY A 192 1.54 9.26 29.18
C GLY A 192 0.12 8.86 29.58
N GLU A 193 -0.34 7.71 29.09
CA GLU A 193 -1.61 7.13 29.54
C GLU A 193 -1.60 7.03 31.07
N ASP A 194 -2.56 7.71 31.71
CA ASP A 194 -2.75 7.69 33.15
C ASP A 194 -2.97 6.23 33.60
N PRO A 195 -2.12 5.66 34.48
CA PRO A 195 -2.29 4.30 34.99
C PRO A 195 -3.58 4.15 35.82
N VAL A 196 -4.20 5.25 36.26
CA VAL A 196 -5.54 5.24 36.83
C VAL A 196 -6.55 5.51 35.72
N ARG A 197 -7.02 4.43 35.09
CA ARG A 197 -8.17 4.52 34.19
C ARG A 197 -9.40 4.91 35.00
N GLU A 198 -9.75 6.18 35.06
CA GLU A 198 -11.14 6.54 35.32
C GLU A 198 -11.98 5.98 34.16
N PRO A 199 -12.94 5.08 34.43
CA PRO A 199 -13.72 4.47 33.38
C PRO A 199 -14.49 5.55 32.64
N VAL A 200 -14.22 5.70 31.35
CA VAL A 200 -15.06 6.53 30.47
C VAL A 200 -16.48 5.97 30.49
N PRO A 201 -17.51 6.83 30.60
CA PRO A 201 -18.89 6.36 30.65
C PRO A 201 -19.21 5.53 29.42
N VAL A 202 -19.65 4.30 29.63
CA VAL A 202 -20.19 3.42 28.58
C VAL A 202 -21.36 4.14 27.90
N SER A 203 -21.37 4.18 26.58
CA SER A 203 -22.48 4.70 25.78
C SER A 203 -23.78 3.98 26.16
N ARG A 204 -24.73 4.73 26.73
CA ARG A 204 -26.10 4.30 27.02
C ARG A 204 -27.04 5.38 26.49
N ASP A 205 -28.18 4.98 25.96
CA ASP A 205 -29.25 5.88 25.49
C ASP A 205 -29.92 6.58 26.68
N GLY A 206 -29.23 7.56 27.26
CA GLY A 206 -29.74 8.42 28.32
C GLY A 206 -29.57 9.87 27.93
N GLU A 207 -30.66 10.63 27.91
CA GLU A 207 -30.63 12.08 27.73
C GLU A 207 -29.78 12.72 28.83
N ARG A 208 -28.77 13.52 28.44
CA ARG A 208 -27.98 14.33 29.36
C ARG A 208 -28.04 15.79 28.94
N PRO A 209 -28.08 16.74 29.90
CA PRO A 209 -27.96 18.15 29.59
C PRO A 209 -26.62 18.43 28.92
N LEU A 210 -26.65 19.04 27.73
CA LEU A 210 -25.44 19.48 27.04
C LEU A 210 -24.82 20.69 27.78
N PRO A 211 -23.49 20.71 28.00
CA PRO A 211 -22.83 21.89 28.54
C PRO A 211 -22.97 23.08 27.57
N ASN A 212 -23.26 24.25 28.13
CA ASN A 212 -23.55 25.47 27.37
C ASN A 212 -22.30 25.92 26.58
N ALA A 213 -22.45 26.12 25.26
CA ALA A 213 -21.35 26.37 24.33
C ALA A 213 -20.64 27.72 24.55
N ARG A 214 -21.22 28.63 25.33
CA ARG A 214 -20.54 29.82 25.86
C ARG A 214 -20.17 29.53 27.32
N GLY A 215 -18.92 29.12 27.56
CA GLY A 215 -18.41 28.88 28.91
C GLY A 215 -18.72 30.02 29.87
N LYS A 216 -18.88 29.71 31.17
CA LYS A 216 -19.09 30.72 32.22
C LYS A 216 -17.94 31.72 32.17
N ILE A 217 -18.20 32.92 31.66
CA ILE A 217 -17.34 34.08 31.82
C ILE A 217 -17.40 34.42 33.31
N SER A 218 -16.34 34.11 34.04
CA SER A 218 -16.14 34.67 35.38
C SER A 218 -16.01 36.18 35.22
N GLY A 219 -17.02 36.91 35.71
CA GLY A 219 -17.02 38.37 35.73
C GLY A 219 -15.77 38.92 36.40
N ARG A 220 -15.25 39.99 35.81
CA ARG A 220 -14.18 40.84 36.34
C ARG A 220 -14.59 41.35 37.74
N PRO A 221 -13.72 41.33 38.76
CA PRO A 221 -14.06 41.95 40.04
C PRO A 221 -14.09 43.47 39.87
N ASP A 222 -15.19 44.10 40.32
CA ASP A 222 -15.29 45.55 40.39
C ASP A 222 -14.33 46.10 41.47
N ARG A 223 -13.77 47.27 41.16
CA ARG A 223 -12.93 48.07 42.05
C ARG A 223 -13.80 48.98 42.91
N GLU A 224 -13.32 49.18 44.14
CA GLU A 224 -13.77 50.07 45.24
C GLU A 224 -14.86 49.52 46.17
#